data_AF-A0A2N4XTH5-F1
#
_entry.id   AF-A0A2N4XTH5-F1
#
_cell.length_a   1.000
_cell.length_b   1.000
_cell.length_c   1.000
_cell.angle_alpha   90.00
_cell.angle_beta   90.00
_cell.angle_gamma   90.00
#
_symmetry.space_group_name_H-M   'P 1'
#
loop_
_entity.id
_entity.type
_entity.pdbx_description
1 polymer ?
#
loop_
_entity_poly.entity_id
_entity_poly.type
_entity_poly.pdbx_seq_one_letter_code
_entity_poly.pdbx_strand_id
1 'polypeptide(L)'
;MKRTQYAWPLPEAINARLGSESWGAQRAIFEAGHLLLVLHTPPRGDGNEREHEVFLRLPEGKWMHKGLDRGEHALNKYLEDYLGLHAELEGRFEKAHGIDALFAIIDSLIPIARASANMKAALQSAREQLGNDPRIIDFRDRSVEIARGFELLLADARLALEFRLARSAEEQTRAAEAGNRAQHKLNTLAAIAFPLMSVSAVFGMNLHSGLEQMPALLFWLVFIGGLGLGMLVKSWIGVSAPEAGSKKKSGRS
;
A
#
# COMPACT_ATOMS: atom_id res chain seq x y z
N MET A 1 -2.50 28.83 -17.72
CA MET A 1 -1.12 29.40 -17.69
C MET A 1 -0.56 29.33 -19.10
N LYS A 2 0.23 30.32 -19.55
CA LYS A 2 0.89 30.26 -20.87
C LYS A 2 2.21 29.52 -20.74
N ARG A 3 2.57 28.72 -21.76
CA ARG A 3 3.87 28.03 -21.82
C ARG A 3 5.01 29.05 -21.70
N THR A 4 5.96 28.80 -20.79
CA THR A 4 7.17 29.62 -20.65
C THR A 4 7.94 29.63 -21.98
N GLN A 5 8.32 30.81 -22.44
CA GLN A 5 9.13 30.99 -23.65
C GLN A 5 10.60 31.18 -23.25
N TYR A 6 11.49 30.55 -24.02
CA TYR A 6 12.94 30.62 -23.81
C TYR A 6 13.62 31.24 -25.04
N ALA A 7 14.75 31.91 -24.81
CA ALA A 7 15.56 32.50 -25.87
C ALA A 7 16.42 31.42 -26.53
N TRP A 8 15.86 30.69 -27.49
CA TRP A 8 16.54 29.63 -28.24
C TRP A 8 16.04 29.54 -29.69
N PRO A 9 16.85 29.01 -30.62
CA PRO A 9 16.47 28.91 -32.03
C PRO A 9 15.60 27.66 -32.24
N LEU A 10 14.33 27.72 -31.84
CA LEU A 10 13.39 26.61 -32.03
C LEU A 10 12.74 26.67 -33.43
N PRO A 11 12.87 25.62 -34.27
CA PRO A 11 12.24 25.59 -35.59
C PRO A 11 10.70 25.67 -35.52
N GLU A 12 10.09 26.26 -36.55
CA GLU A 12 8.62 26.34 -36.68
C GLU A 12 7.96 24.96 -36.64
N ALA A 13 8.58 23.95 -37.27
CA ALA A 13 8.11 22.57 -37.24
C ALA A 13 8.01 21.99 -35.81
N ILE A 14 8.93 22.36 -34.91
CA ILE A 14 8.84 21.96 -33.50
C ILE A 14 7.77 22.78 -32.77
N ASN A 15 7.71 24.10 -33.01
CA ASN A 15 6.70 24.98 -32.41
C ASN A 15 5.27 24.52 -32.72
N ALA A 16 5.00 24.07 -33.96
CA ALA A 16 3.70 23.56 -34.39
C ALA A 16 3.26 22.29 -33.64
N ARG A 17 4.20 21.52 -33.07
CA ARG A 17 3.93 20.29 -32.31
C ARG A 17 3.75 20.52 -30.81
N LEU A 18 3.92 21.76 -30.34
CA LEU A 18 3.84 22.12 -28.92
C LEU A 18 2.52 22.83 -28.59
N GLY A 19 1.95 22.48 -27.43
CA GLY A 19 0.75 23.16 -26.92
C GLY A 19 1.02 24.61 -26.52
N SER A 20 -0.04 25.41 -26.45
CA SER A 20 0.01 26.82 -26.05
C SER A 20 0.09 27.01 -24.52
N GLU A 21 -0.43 26.07 -23.74
CA GLU A 21 -0.53 26.17 -22.28
C GLU A 21 0.67 25.54 -21.54
N SER A 22 1.26 24.47 -22.08
CA SER A 22 2.31 23.68 -21.43
C SER A 22 3.23 23.03 -22.46
N TRP A 23 4.43 22.62 -22.03
CA TRP A 23 5.35 21.77 -22.80
C TRP A 23 4.82 20.34 -22.99
N GLY A 24 3.88 19.90 -22.15
CA GLY A 24 3.15 18.64 -22.28
C GLY A 24 3.81 17.43 -21.60
N ALA A 25 3.50 16.24 -22.12
CA ALA A 25 4.06 14.97 -21.65
C ALA A 25 5.56 14.87 -21.97
N GLN A 26 6.26 14.00 -21.24
CA GLN A 26 7.66 13.72 -21.55
C GLN A 26 7.77 13.05 -22.91
N ARG A 27 8.58 13.62 -23.81
CA ARG A 27 8.73 13.14 -25.18
C ARG A 27 9.95 13.74 -25.86
N ALA A 28 10.39 13.06 -26.92
CA ALA A 28 11.32 13.60 -27.89
C ALA A 28 10.55 14.13 -29.11
N ILE A 29 10.99 15.27 -29.66
CA ILE A 29 10.52 15.82 -30.93
C ILE A 29 11.76 16.10 -31.77
N PHE A 30 11.90 15.40 -32.89
CA PHE A 30 12.98 15.60 -33.84
C PHE A 30 12.42 16.19 -35.14
N GLU A 31 12.85 17.39 -35.49
CA GLU A 31 12.45 18.09 -36.72
C GLU A 31 13.57 19.01 -37.20
N ALA A 32 13.75 19.14 -38.52
CA ALA A 32 14.76 20.02 -39.12
C ALA A 32 16.17 19.88 -38.51
N GLY A 33 16.57 18.65 -38.17
CA GLY A 33 17.86 18.34 -37.54
C GLY A 33 17.99 18.73 -36.06
N HIS A 34 16.96 19.33 -35.48
CA HIS A 34 16.90 19.69 -34.07
C HIS A 34 16.19 18.59 -33.28
N LEU A 35 16.67 18.31 -32.08
CA LEU A 35 15.99 17.45 -31.12
C LEU A 35 15.55 18.28 -29.92
N LEU A 36 14.25 18.38 -29.69
CA LEU A 36 13.68 18.89 -28.45
C LEU A 36 13.31 17.71 -27.54
N LEU A 37 13.90 17.68 -26.35
CA LEU A 37 13.50 16.81 -25.25
C LEU A 37 12.64 17.62 -24.28
N VAL A 38 11.44 17.13 -24.02
CA VAL A 38 10.60 17.56 -22.89
C VAL A 38 10.65 16.47 -21.85
N LEU A 39 11.17 16.79 -20.67
CA LEU A 39 11.28 15.89 -19.52
C LEU A 39 10.60 16.53 -18.30
N HIS A 40 10.34 15.74 -17.27
CA HIS A 40 9.75 16.24 -16.01
C HIS A 40 10.74 16.03 -14.87
N THR A 41 10.86 17.01 -13.98
CA THR A 41 11.62 16.85 -12.74
C THR A 41 11.08 15.64 -11.95
N PRO A 42 11.93 14.97 -11.15
CA PRO A 42 11.45 13.94 -10.24
C PRO A 42 10.29 14.49 -9.40
N PRO A 43 9.12 13.84 -9.38
CA PRO A 43 8.00 14.28 -8.55
C PRO A 43 8.40 14.33 -7.07
N ARG A 44 8.31 15.50 -6.45
CA ARG A 44 8.58 15.69 -5.01
C ARG A 44 7.26 15.94 -4.30
N GLY A 45 6.68 14.89 -3.73
CA GLY A 45 5.44 14.95 -2.94
C GLY A 45 4.16 14.63 -3.70
N ASP A 46 3.04 14.94 -3.05
CA ASP A 46 1.65 14.73 -3.45
C ASP A 46 1.14 15.79 -4.46
N GLY A 47 1.95 16.82 -4.71
CA GLY A 47 1.66 17.85 -5.70
C GLY A 47 1.58 17.31 -7.14
N ASN A 48 0.52 17.69 -7.86
CA ASN A 48 0.33 17.37 -9.27
C ASN A 48 1.07 18.38 -10.20
N GLU A 49 1.86 19.30 -9.64
CA GLU A 49 2.65 20.26 -10.41
C GLU A 49 3.83 19.55 -11.08
N ARG A 50 3.73 19.44 -12.41
CA ARG A 50 4.77 18.87 -13.25
C ARG A 50 5.68 20.00 -13.70
N GLU A 51 6.84 20.13 -13.07
CA GLU A 51 7.85 21.05 -13.58
C GLU A 51 8.54 20.45 -14.81
N HIS A 52 8.62 21.26 -15.86
CA HIS A 52 9.20 20.84 -17.13
C HIS A 52 10.70 21.15 -17.18
N GLU A 53 11.49 20.15 -17.53
CA GLU A 53 12.88 20.28 -17.91
C GLU A 53 12.99 20.09 -19.41
N VAL A 54 13.32 21.18 -20.12
CA VAL A 54 13.35 21.19 -21.58
C VAL A 54 14.76 21.40 -22.10
N PHE A 55 15.15 20.54 -23.02
CA PHE A 55 16.48 20.51 -23.61
C PHE A 55 16.38 20.55 -25.13
N LEU A 56 17.20 21.36 -25.77
CA LEU A 56 17.27 21.46 -27.23
C LEU A 56 18.67 21.09 -27.69
N ARG A 57 18.79 20.05 -28.51
CA ARG A 57 20.00 19.77 -29.27
C ARG A 57 19.86 20.41 -30.65
N LEU A 58 20.84 21.23 -30.99
CA LEU A 58 20.96 21.88 -32.30
C LEU A 58 21.54 20.89 -33.34
N PRO A 59 21.39 21.14 -34.65
CA PRO A 59 21.93 20.28 -35.70
C PRO A 59 23.43 20.03 -35.57
N GLU A 60 24.18 21.04 -35.15
CA GLU A 60 25.62 20.98 -34.87
C GLU A 60 26.00 20.14 -33.64
N GLY A 61 25.03 19.62 -32.89
CA GLY A 61 25.25 18.78 -31.71
C GLY A 61 25.40 19.54 -30.40
N LYS A 62 25.23 20.87 -30.41
CA LYS A 62 25.22 21.70 -29.23
C LYS A 62 23.92 21.55 -28.44
N TRP A 63 24.00 21.43 -27.12
CA TRP A 63 22.84 21.28 -26.24
C TRP A 63 22.54 22.53 -25.43
N MET A 64 21.27 22.92 -25.41
CA MET A 64 20.73 24.02 -24.63
C MET A 64 19.72 23.50 -23.60
N HIS A 65 19.62 24.19 -22.47
CA HIS A 65 18.64 23.91 -21.41
C HIS A 65 17.91 25.19 -21.07
N LYS A 66 16.58 25.21 -21.24
CA LYS A 66 15.74 26.40 -20.99
C LYS A 66 16.31 27.69 -21.64
N GLY A 67 16.90 27.58 -22.82
CA GLY A 67 17.54 28.69 -23.56
C GLY A 67 18.98 29.02 -23.20
N LEU A 68 19.59 28.32 -22.24
CA LEU A 68 20.98 28.54 -21.82
C LEU A 68 21.92 27.49 -22.42
N ASP A 69 23.14 27.91 -22.73
CA ASP A 69 24.21 27.09 -23.32
C ASP A 69 24.93 26.21 -22.29
N ARG A 70 24.16 25.36 -21.61
CA ARG A 70 24.64 24.39 -20.59
C ARG A 70 23.82 23.10 -20.59
N GLY A 71 23.29 22.71 -21.76
CA GLY A 71 22.31 21.64 -21.86
C GLY A 71 22.80 20.28 -21.39
N GLU A 72 24.05 19.92 -21.72
CA GLU A 72 24.61 18.61 -21.34
C GLU A 72 24.84 18.49 -19.84
N HIS A 73 25.40 19.53 -19.23
CA HIS A 73 25.61 19.55 -17.79
C HIS A 73 24.26 19.51 -17.05
N ALA A 74 23.26 20.25 -17.54
CA ALA A 74 21.92 20.23 -16.97
C ALA A 74 21.25 18.85 -17.13
N LEU A 75 21.45 18.14 -18.25
CA LEU A 75 20.89 16.82 -18.47
C LEU A 75 21.60 15.74 -17.61
N ASN A 76 22.91 15.86 -17.43
CA ASN A 76 23.65 15.03 -16.47
C ASN A 76 23.12 15.20 -15.05
N LYS A 77 23.01 16.46 -14.59
CA LYS A 77 22.46 16.80 -13.27
C LYS A 77 21.02 16.27 -13.13
N TYR A 78 20.19 16.40 -14.16
CA TYR A 78 18.83 15.90 -14.16
C TYR A 78 18.77 14.38 -13.91
N LEU A 79 19.64 13.59 -14.55
CA LEU A 79 19.72 12.15 -14.30
C LEU A 79 20.29 11.84 -12.91
N GLU A 80 21.25 12.62 -12.43
CA GLU A 80 21.78 12.53 -11.06
C GLU A 80 20.70 12.83 -10.01
N ASP A 81 19.80 13.77 -10.25
CA ASP A 81 18.69 14.08 -9.33
C ASP A 81 17.75 12.87 -9.18
N TYR A 82 17.49 12.12 -10.25
CA TYR A 82 16.74 10.86 -10.18
C TYR A 82 17.51 9.76 -9.43
N LEU A 83 18.82 9.63 -9.67
CA LEU A 83 19.66 8.65 -8.96
C LEU A 83 19.75 8.95 -7.46
N GLY A 84 19.91 10.22 -7.09
CA GLY A 84 19.94 10.65 -5.70
C GLY A 84 18.62 10.36 -5.00
N LEU A 85 17.49 10.59 -5.67
CA LEU A 85 16.16 10.26 -5.15
C LEU A 85 15.93 8.74 -5.03
N HIS A 86 16.47 7.96 -5.96
CA HIS A 86 16.43 6.49 -5.87
C HIS A 86 17.18 6.02 -4.62
N ALA A 87 18.42 6.47 -4.42
CA ALA A 87 19.22 6.14 -3.24
C ALA A 87 18.58 6.58 -1.92
N GLU A 88 17.94 7.76 -1.90
CA GLU A 88 17.18 8.23 -0.72
C GLU A 88 16.03 7.28 -0.39
N LEU A 89 15.23 6.90 -1.39
CA LEU A 89 14.07 6.03 -1.20
C LEU A 89 14.47 4.59 -0.85
N GLU A 90 15.57 4.11 -1.42
CA GLU A 90 16.17 2.82 -1.05
C GLU A 90 16.59 2.81 0.43
N GLY A 91 17.32 3.84 0.88
CA GLY A 91 17.70 3.99 2.29
C GLY A 91 16.50 4.18 3.23
N ARG A 92 15.39 4.75 2.76
CA ARG A 92 14.12 4.80 3.51
C ARG A 92 13.45 3.43 3.58
N PHE A 93 13.48 2.67 2.49
CA PHE A 93 12.91 1.32 2.41
C PHE A 93 13.63 0.34 3.34
N GLU A 94 14.96 0.36 3.38
CA GLU A 94 15.75 -0.47 4.30
C GLU A 94 15.38 -0.25 5.78
N LYS A 95 15.01 0.98 6.15
CA LYS A 95 14.62 1.36 7.51
C LYS A 95 13.13 1.18 7.78
N ALA A 96 12.33 0.78 6.80
CA ALA A 96 10.88 0.69 6.91
C ALA A 96 10.45 -0.63 7.58
N HIS A 97 10.11 -0.55 8.87
CA HIS A 97 9.68 -1.71 9.65
C HIS A 97 8.18 -1.80 9.91
N GLY A 98 7.36 -0.86 9.43
CA GLY A 98 5.91 -0.83 9.65
C GLY A 98 5.10 -0.82 8.36
N ILE A 99 3.84 -1.23 8.44
CA ILE A 99 2.89 -1.19 7.32
C ILE A 99 2.71 0.26 6.82
N ASP A 100 2.52 1.21 7.73
CA ASP A 100 2.35 2.63 7.39
C ASP A 100 3.60 3.22 6.72
N ALA A 101 4.79 2.84 7.19
CA ALA A 101 6.05 3.28 6.61
C ALA A 101 6.22 2.76 5.18
N LEU A 102 5.82 1.52 4.90
CA LEU A 102 5.85 0.95 3.56
C LEU A 102 4.83 1.62 2.63
N PHE A 103 3.62 1.92 3.11
CA PHE A 103 2.62 2.67 2.34
C PHE A 103 3.17 4.05 1.92
N ALA A 104 3.74 4.81 2.85
CA ALA A 104 4.31 6.13 2.55
C ALA A 104 5.42 6.08 1.50
N ILE A 105 6.22 5.00 1.51
CA ILE A 105 7.27 4.78 0.49
C ILE A 105 6.65 4.42 -0.86
N ILE A 106 5.67 3.52 -0.90
CA ILE A 106 4.96 3.13 -2.13
C ILE A 106 4.28 4.34 -2.76
N ASP A 107 3.60 5.17 -1.98
CA ASP A 107 2.93 6.38 -2.46
C ASP A 107 3.92 7.37 -3.08
N SER A 108 5.13 7.47 -2.52
CA SER A 108 6.21 8.25 -3.10
C SER A 108 6.74 7.63 -4.40
N LEU A 109 6.93 6.30 -4.43
CA LEU A 109 7.53 5.58 -5.55
C LEU A 109 6.65 5.54 -6.79
N ILE A 110 5.32 5.44 -6.67
CA ILE A 110 4.40 5.33 -7.82
C ILE A 110 4.58 6.46 -8.85
N PRO A 111 4.49 7.76 -8.48
CA PRO A 111 4.65 8.85 -9.44
C PRO A 111 6.08 8.90 -10.00
N ILE A 112 7.11 8.59 -9.21
CA ILE A 112 8.51 8.61 -9.64
C ILE A 112 8.82 7.47 -10.62
N ALA A 113 8.34 6.27 -10.36
CA ALA A 113 8.45 5.13 -11.27
C ALA A 113 7.76 5.42 -12.61
N ARG A 114 6.59 6.06 -12.58
CA ARG A 114 5.91 6.51 -13.81
C ARG A 114 6.71 7.58 -14.55
N ALA A 115 7.24 8.57 -13.84
CA ALA A 115 8.00 9.66 -14.44
C ALA A 115 9.32 9.15 -15.06
N SER A 116 10.04 8.26 -14.37
CA SER A 116 11.28 7.67 -14.89
C SER A 116 11.04 6.73 -16.08
N ALA A 117 9.93 5.99 -16.11
CA ALA A 117 9.55 5.20 -17.27
C ALA A 117 9.28 6.08 -18.51
N ASN A 118 8.61 7.22 -18.32
CA ASN A 118 8.35 8.18 -19.39
C ASN A 118 9.64 8.89 -19.86
N MET A 119 10.54 9.24 -18.93
CA MET A 119 11.87 9.76 -19.23
C MET A 119 12.66 8.78 -20.11
N LYS A 120 12.70 7.50 -19.72
CA LYS A 120 13.33 6.43 -20.50
C LYS A 120 12.74 6.33 -21.91
N ALA A 121 11.41 6.38 -22.03
CA ALA A 121 10.75 6.34 -23.34
C ALA A 121 11.10 7.55 -24.22
N ALA A 122 11.18 8.75 -23.64
CA ALA A 122 11.58 9.96 -24.35
C ALA A 122 13.04 9.87 -24.85
N LEU A 123 13.97 9.43 -24.01
CA LEU A 123 15.39 9.28 -24.38
C LEU A 123 15.60 8.15 -25.40
N GLN A 124 14.83 7.06 -25.31
CA GLN A 124 14.83 6.01 -26.33
C GLN A 124 14.36 6.54 -27.69
N SER A 125 13.26 7.30 -27.73
CA SER A 125 12.76 7.91 -28.96
C SER A 125 13.77 8.92 -29.54
N ALA A 126 14.46 9.69 -28.70
CA ALA A 126 15.53 10.58 -29.15
C ALA A 126 16.71 9.84 -29.79
N ARG A 127 17.13 8.71 -29.20
CA ARG A 127 18.17 7.86 -29.77
C ARG A 127 17.76 7.30 -31.14
N GLU A 128 16.52 6.84 -31.28
CA GLU A 128 16.01 6.31 -32.55
C GLU A 128 16.06 7.34 -33.69
N GLN A 129 15.88 8.62 -33.37
CA GLN A 129 15.95 9.73 -34.33
C GLN A 129 17.38 10.19 -34.64
N LEU A 130 18.27 10.19 -33.64
CA LEU A 130 19.66 10.67 -33.78
C LEU A 130 20.66 9.57 -34.22
N GLY A 131 20.27 8.30 -34.16
CA GLY A 131 21.13 7.18 -34.50
C GLY A 131 22.29 6.99 -33.51
N ASN A 132 23.53 7.01 -34.02
CA ASN A 132 24.74 6.66 -33.26
C ASN A 132 25.41 7.86 -32.55
N ASP A 133 24.64 8.85 -32.10
CA ASP A 133 25.18 9.93 -31.26
C ASP A 133 25.61 9.35 -29.89
N PRO A 134 26.91 9.37 -29.52
CA PRO A 134 27.36 8.74 -28.28
C PRO A 134 26.70 9.33 -27.02
N ARG A 135 26.44 10.64 -27.01
CA ARG A 135 25.89 11.32 -25.83
C ARG A 135 24.46 10.87 -25.56
N ILE A 136 23.63 10.75 -26.61
CA ILE A 136 22.25 10.28 -26.42
C ILE A 136 22.21 8.81 -26.01
N ILE A 137 23.17 8.00 -26.46
CA ILE A 137 23.32 6.61 -26.03
C ILE A 137 23.59 6.55 -24.53
N ASP A 138 24.57 7.31 -24.04
CA ASP A 138 24.91 7.36 -22.61
C ASP A 138 23.74 7.81 -21.73
N PHE A 139 23.02 8.87 -22.15
CA PHE A 139 21.83 9.34 -21.43
C PHE A 139 20.72 8.30 -21.44
N ARG A 140 20.51 7.61 -22.57
CA ARG A 140 19.52 6.54 -22.68
C ARG A 140 19.88 5.38 -21.77
N ASP A 141 21.13 4.93 -21.74
CA ASP A 141 21.57 3.79 -20.92
C ASP A 141 21.38 4.09 -19.43
N ARG A 142 21.80 5.26 -18.97
CA ARG A 142 21.55 5.73 -17.59
C ARG A 142 20.06 5.80 -17.27
N SER A 143 19.23 6.26 -18.20
CA SER A 143 17.78 6.33 -17.99
C SER A 143 17.13 4.95 -17.85
N VAL A 144 17.68 3.93 -18.52
CA VAL A 144 17.22 2.54 -18.40
C VAL A 144 17.52 2.01 -17.01
N GLU A 145 18.73 2.23 -16.51
CA GLU A 145 19.14 1.82 -15.16
C GLU A 145 18.28 2.51 -14.09
N ILE A 146 18.07 3.83 -14.20
CA ILE A 146 17.22 4.60 -13.28
C ILE A 146 15.79 4.06 -13.26
N ALA A 147 15.17 3.93 -14.43
CA ALA A 147 13.78 3.45 -14.51
C ALA A 147 13.64 2.03 -13.96
N ARG A 148 14.63 1.17 -14.23
CA ARG A 148 14.66 -0.19 -13.70
C ARG A 148 14.83 -0.20 -12.17
N GLY A 149 15.68 0.66 -11.63
CA GLY A 149 15.88 0.79 -10.19
C GLY A 149 14.59 1.18 -9.45
N PHE A 150 13.84 2.16 -9.95
CA PHE A 150 12.54 2.52 -9.37
C PHE A 150 11.48 1.43 -9.53
N GLU A 151 11.45 0.73 -10.66
CA GLU A 151 10.53 -0.39 -10.89
C GLU A 151 10.78 -1.53 -9.89
N LEU A 152 12.04 -1.91 -9.70
CA LEU A 152 12.45 -2.94 -8.75
C LEU A 152 12.10 -2.54 -7.31
N LEU A 153 12.49 -1.35 -6.89
CA LEU A 153 12.23 -0.86 -5.53
C LEU A 153 10.73 -0.77 -5.23
N LEU A 154 9.91 -0.36 -6.22
CA LEU A 154 8.45 -0.35 -6.06
C LEU A 154 7.88 -1.77 -5.92
N ALA A 155 8.39 -2.74 -6.69
CA ALA A 155 7.98 -4.13 -6.57
C ALA A 155 8.35 -4.71 -5.20
N ASP A 156 9.57 -4.49 -4.74
CA ASP A 156 10.06 -4.96 -3.44
C ASP A 156 9.27 -4.35 -2.27
N ALA A 157 8.96 -3.05 -2.34
CA ALA A 157 8.15 -2.38 -1.34
C ALA A 157 6.73 -2.96 -1.26
N ARG A 158 6.10 -3.26 -2.40
CA ARG A 158 4.78 -3.92 -2.46
C ARG A 158 4.81 -5.32 -1.89
N LEU A 159 5.81 -6.12 -2.26
CA LEU A 159 5.97 -7.48 -1.74
C LEU A 159 6.18 -7.49 -0.23
N ALA A 160 7.00 -6.57 0.29
CA ALA A 160 7.21 -6.42 1.73
C ALA A 160 5.92 -6.04 2.47
N LEU A 161 5.09 -5.16 1.89
CA LEU A 161 3.80 -4.77 2.45
C LEU A 161 2.83 -5.95 2.49
N GLU A 162 2.67 -6.66 1.37
CA GLU A 162 1.80 -7.83 1.25
C GLU A 162 2.18 -8.92 2.24
N PHE A 163 3.48 -9.20 2.38
CA PHE A 163 3.99 -10.14 3.36
C PHE A 163 3.61 -9.77 4.79
N ARG A 164 3.76 -8.49 5.17
CA ARG A 164 3.44 -8.01 6.51
C ARG A 164 1.93 -8.01 6.80
N LEU A 165 1.12 -7.64 5.81
CA LEU A 165 -0.34 -7.72 5.92
C LEU A 165 -0.79 -9.15 6.16
N ALA A 166 -0.26 -10.10 5.38
CA ALA A 166 -0.54 -11.52 5.57
C ALA A 166 -0.12 -11.99 6.96
N ARG A 167 1.08 -11.60 7.42
CA ARG A 167 1.58 -12.00 8.74
C ARG A 167 0.74 -11.44 9.88
N SER A 168 0.37 -10.16 9.81
CA SER A 168 -0.50 -9.52 10.80
C SER A 168 -1.88 -10.19 10.86
N ALA A 169 -2.45 -10.56 9.71
CA ALA A 169 -3.72 -11.28 9.66
C ALA A 169 -3.63 -12.68 10.29
N GLU A 170 -2.52 -13.40 10.09
CA GLU A 170 -2.27 -14.69 10.77
C GLU A 170 -2.19 -14.51 12.30
N GLU A 171 -1.45 -13.50 12.77
CA GLU A 171 -1.28 -13.22 14.19
C GLU A 171 -2.60 -12.82 14.86
N GLN A 172 -3.39 -11.98 14.20
CA GLN A 172 -4.73 -11.61 14.66
C GLN A 172 -5.67 -12.81 14.71
N THR A 173 -5.61 -13.69 13.70
CA THR A 173 -6.42 -14.92 13.68
C THR A 173 -6.06 -15.83 14.85
N ARG A 174 -4.77 -16.03 15.13
CA ARG A 174 -4.31 -16.84 16.28
C ARG A 174 -4.74 -16.23 17.62
N ALA A 175 -4.62 -14.92 17.77
CA ALA A 175 -5.07 -14.21 18.97
C ALA A 175 -6.58 -14.34 19.17
N ALA A 176 -7.37 -14.17 18.10
CA ALA A 176 -8.82 -14.34 18.13
C ALA A 176 -9.22 -15.78 18.49
N GLU A 177 -8.55 -16.79 17.94
CA GLU A 177 -8.79 -18.19 18.32
C GLU A 177 -8.49 -18.47 19.80
N ALA A 178 -7.40 -17.91 20.34
CA ALA A 178 -7.07 -18.03 21.75
C ALA A 178 -8.12 -17.33 22.64
N GLY A 179 -8.56 -16.12 22.25
CA GLY A 179 -9.62 -15.38 22.91
C GLY A 179 -10.95 -16.14 22.89
N ASN A 180 -11.35 -16.68 21.75
CA ASN A 180 -12.57 -17.48 21.61
C ASN A 180 -12.53 -18.73 22.50
N ARG A 181 -11.39 -19.42 22.59
CA ARG A 181 -11.22 -20.56 23.51
C ARG A 181 -11.35 -20.14 24.97
N ALA A 182 -10.76 -19.01 25.36
CA ALA A 182 -10.88 -18.49 26.73
C ALA A 182 -12.32 -18.09 27.06
N GLN A 183 -13.00 -17.39 26.15
CA GLN A 183 -14.41 -17.01 26.30
C GLN A 183 -15.32 -18.23 26.40
N HIS A 184 -15.09 -19.27 25.59
CA HIS A 184 -15.85 -20.50 25.66
C HIS A 184 -15.71 -21.20 27.02
N LYS A 185 -14.49 -21.24 27.57
CA LYS A 185 -14.24 -21.78 28.92
C LYS A 185 -14.97 -20.98 29.99
N LEU A 186 -14.89 -19.65 29.94
CA LEU A 186 -15.61 -18.74 30.86
C LEU A 186 -17.13 -18.95 30.79
N ASN A 187 -17.70 -18.98 29.58
CA ASN A 187 -19.12 -19.21 29.37
C ASN A 187 -19.56 -20.58 29.92
N THR A 188 -18.73 -21.61 29.74
CA THR A 188 -19.00 -22.95 30.27
C THR A 188 -19.01 -22.96 31.80
N LEU A 189 -18.05 -22.30 32.44
CA LEU A 189 -17.99 -22.18 33.91
C LEU A 189 -19.19 -21.42 34.46
N ALA A 190 -19.58 -20.30 33.82
CA ALA A 190 -20.74 -19.51 34.22
C ALA A 190 -22.04 -20.34 34.16
N ALA A 191 -22.22 -21.14 33.10
CA ALA A 191 -23.38 -22.02 32.94
C ALA A 191 -23.50 -23.10 34.03
N ILE A 192 -22.40 -23.45 34.71
CA ILE A 192 -22.39 -24.40 35.84
C ILE A 192 -22.55 -23.67 37.17
N ALA A 193 -21.85 -22.54 37.32
CA ALA A 193 -21.79 -21.79 38.58
C ALA A 193 -23.10 -21.07 38.89
N PHE A 194 -23.81 -20.51 37.89
CA PHE A 194 -25.06 -19.77 38.15
C PHE A 194 -26.15 -20.65 38.75
N PRO A 195 -26.50 -21.82 38.18
CA PRO A 195 -27.48 -22.71 38.81
C PRO A 195 -27.05 -23.13 40.22
N LEU A 196 -25.75 -23.45 40.41
CA LEU A 196 -25.24 -23.87 41.71
C LEU A 196 -25.34 -22.76 42.76
N MET A 197 -24.99 -21.52 42.40
CA MET A 197 -25.13 -20.37 43.28
C MET A 197 -26.60 -20.08 43.61
N SER A 198 -27.52 -20.20 42.64
CA SER A 198 -28.95 -20.04 42.91
C SER A 198 -29.46 -21.09 43.89
N VAL A 199 -29.06 -22.36 43.73
CA VAL A 199 -29.40 -23.45 44.66
C VAL A 199 -28.83 -23.16 46.06
N SER A 200 -27.55 -22.82 46.15
CA SER A 200 -26.91 -22.44 47.42
C SER A 200 -27.57 -21.24 48.09
N ALA A 201 -28.01 -20.24 47.32
CA ALA A 201 -28.70 -19.07 47.85
C ALA A 201 -30.08 -19.42 48.43
N VAL A 202 -30.86 -20.28 47.74
CA VAL A 202 -32.15 -20.77 48.25
C VAL A 202 -31.98 -21.49 49.59
N PHE A 203 -30.93 -22.31 49.75
CA PHE A 203 -30.65 -23.00 51.02
C PHE A 203 -29.99 -22.12 52.09
N GLY A 204 -29.26 -21.07 51.70
CA GLY A 204 -28.66 -20.12 52.63
C GLY A 204 -29.65 -19.11 53.22
N MET A 205 -30.84 -18.97 52.63
CA MET A 205 -31.92 -18.18 53.19
C MET A 205 -32.56 -18.93 54.36
N ASN A 206 -32.55 -18.32 55.55
CA ASN A 206 -33.23 -18.85 56.73
C ASN A 206 -34.76 -18.72 56.56
N LEU A 207 -35.35 -19.64 55.82
CA LEU A 207 -36.79 -19.70 55.55
C LEU A 207 -37.53 -20.11 56.83
N HIS A 208 -37.99 -19.13 57.60
CA HIS A 208 -38.91 -19.30 58.74
C HIS A 208 -40.34 -19.73 58.30
N SER A 209 -40.47 -20.57 57.29
CA SER A 209 -41.74 -21.19 56.89
C SER A 209 -41.66 -22.70 57.13
N GLY A 210 -42.80 -23.32 57.45
CA GLY A 210 -42.94 -24.70 57.96
C GLY A 210 -42.49 -25.86 57.06
N LEU A 211 -41.48 -25.67 56.22
CA LEU A 211 -40.75 -26.71 55.49
C LEU A 211 -39.79 -27.53 56.37
N GLU A 212 -39.42 -27.05 57.56
CA GLU A 212 -38.56 -27.79 58.50
C GLU A 212 -39.19 -29.08 59.05
N GLN A 213 -40.52 -29.21 59.02
CA GLN A 213 -41.25 -30.39 59.50
C GLN A 213 -41.64 -31.38 58.39
N MET A 214 -41.31 -31.09 57.12
CA MET A 214 -41.68 -31.95 55.99
C MET A 214 -40.69 -33.10 55.76
N PRO A 215 -41.15 -34.26 55.26
CA PRO A 215 -40.30 -35.42 55.04
C PRO A 215 -39.17 -35.09 54.06
N ALA A 216 -37.96 -35.56 54.37
CA ALA A 216 -36.72 -35.33 53.60
C ALA A 216 -36.83 -35.62 52.08
N LEU A 217 -37.85 -36.37 51.67
CA LEU A 217 -38.16 -36.72 50.29
C LEU A 217 -38.63 -35.51 49.45
N LEU A 218 -39.37 -34.56 50.04
CA LEU A 218 -39.80 -33.33 49.38
C LEU A 218 -38.64 -32.36 49.13
N PHE A 219 -37.67 -32.32 50.07
CA PHE A 219 -36.41 -31.60 49.91
C PHE A 219 -35.63 -32.09 48.68
N TRP A 220 -35.45 -33.42 48.55
CA TRP A 220 -34.76 -34.00 47.40
C TRP A 220 -35.50 -33.76 46.08
N LEU A 221 -36.84 -33.74 46.08
CA LEU A 221 -37.64 -33.44 44.89
C LEU A 221 -37.47 -31.99 44.41
N VAL A 222 -37.49 -31.01 45.31
CA VAL A 222 -37.27 -29.60 44.95
C VAL A 222 -35.83 -29.38 44.49
N PHE A 223 -34.86 -30.02 45.14
CA PHE A 223 -33.45 -29.97 44.74
C PHE A 223 -33.23 -30.53 43.33
N ILE A 224 -33.71 -31.75 43.06
CA ILE A 224 -33.59 -32.39 41.76
C ILE A 224 -34.39 -31.62 40.70
N GLY A 225 -35.57 -31.08 41.05
CA GLY A 225 -36.37 -30.24 40.16
C GLY A 225 -35.67 -28.96 39.74
N GLY A 226 -35.05 -28.24 40.68
CA GLY A 226 -34.26 -27.04 40.39
C GLY A 226 -33.02 -27.32 39.55
N LEU A 227 -32.32 -28.43 39.86
CA LEU A 227 -31.14 -28.86 39.11
C LEU A 227 -31.50 -29.31 37.69
N GLY A 228 -32.64 -30.01 37.54
CA GLY A 228 -33.22 -30.39 36.26
C GLY A 228 -33.64 -29.19 35.41
N LEU A 229 -34.31 -28.19 36.00
CA LEU A 229 -34.69 -26.96 35.29
C LEU A 229 -33.46 -26.18 34.81
N GLY A 230 -32.40 -26.11 35.64
CA GLY A 230 -31.12 -25.51 35.26
C GLY A 230 -30.43 -26.24 34.10
N MET A 231 -30.46 -27.58 34.08
CA MET A 231 -29.95 -28.36 32.95
C MET A 231 -30.79 -28.17 31.68
N LEU A 232 -32.10 -28.05 31.81
CA LEU A 232 -33.02 -27.83 30.69
C LEU A 232 -32.77 -26.46 30.02
N VAL A 233 -32.64 -25.39 30.82
CA VAL A 233 -32.28 -24.06 30.31
C VAL A 233 -30.89 -24.06 29.66
N LYS A 234 -29.91 -24.75 30.25
CA LYS A 234 -28.57 -24.93 29.65
C LYS A 234 -28.66 -25.62 28.28
N SER A 235 -29.47 -26.68 28.16
CA SER A 235 -29.65 -27.40 26.89
C SER A 235 -30.34 -26.53 25.84
N TRP A 236 -31.31 -25.73 26.24
CA TRP A 236 -32.08 -24.87 25.34
C TRP A 236 -31.24 -23.72 24.77
N ILE A 237 -30.36 -23.14 25.59
CA ILE A 237 -29.38 -22.13 25.17
C ILE A 237 -28.29 -22.76 24.27
N GLY A 238 -27.88 -24.01 24.56
CA GLY A 238 -26.92 -24.76 23.74
C GLY A 238 -27.44 -25.12 22.34
N VAL A 239 -28.76 -25.35 22.20
CA VAL A 239 -29.41 -25.62 20.90
C VAL A 239 -29.65 -24.33 20.10
N SER A 240 -29.74 -23.18 20.77
CA SER A 240 -30.05 -21.89 20.14
C SER A 240 -28.82 -21.07 19.72
N ALA A 241 -27.61 -21.56 19.96
CA ALA A 241 -26.40 -20.93 19.43
C ALA A 241 -26.23 -21.35 17.95
N PRO A 242 -26.35 -20.43 16.98
CA PRO A 242 -26.04 -20.77 15.60
C PRO A 242 -24.54 -21.05 15.50
N GLU A 243 -24.17 -22.14 14.83
CA GLU A 243 -22.79 -22.44 14.44
C GLU A 243 -22.23 -21.32 13.55
N ALA A 244 -21.65 -20.31 14.16
CA ALA A 244 -20.83 -19.34 13.44
C ALA A 244 -19.43 -19.94 13.24
N GLY A 245 -19.22 -20.57 12.07
CA GLY A 245 -17.87 -20.73 11.52
C GLY A 245 -17.42 -22.14 11.12
N SER A 246 -18.30 -23.00 10.59
CA SER A 246 -17.83 -24.14 9.81
C SER A 246 -17.25 -23.66 8.47
N LYS A 247 -15.91 -23.54 8.42
CA LYS A 247 -15.11 -23.45 7.19
C LYS A 247 -15.55 -24.54 6.20
N LYS A 248 -16.22 -24.16 5.11
CA LYS A 248 -16.36 -25.02 3.93
C LYS A 248 -15.15 -24.79 3.02
N LYS A 249 -14.13 -25.64 3.19
CA LYS A 249 -13.14 -25.93 2.13
C LYS A 249 -13.66 -27.14 1.33
N SER A 250 -14.04 -26.90 0.09
CA SER A 250 -14.08 -27.85 -1.03
C SER A 250 -14.22 -26.94 -2.26
N GLY A 251 -13.23 -26.75 -3.12
CA GLY A 251 -12.46 -27.78 -3.81
C GLY A 251 -12.85 -27.69 -5.28
N ARG A 252 -11.88 -27.27 -6.12
CA ARG A 252 -11.78 -27.46 -7.58
C ARG A 252 -13.08 -27.49 -8.40
N SER A 253 -13.20 -26.53 -9.31
CA SER A 253 -13.07 -26.86 -10.74
C SER A 253 -12.42 -25.70 -11.49
#